data_AF-A0A524GNY9-F1
#
_entry.id   AF-A0A524GNY9-F1
#
_cell.length_a   1.000
_cell.length_b   1.000
_cell.length_c   1.000
_cell.angle_alpha   90.00
_cell.angle_beta   90.00
_cell.angle_gamma   90.00
#
_symmetry.space_group_name_H-M   'P 1'
#
loop_
_entity.id
_entity.type
_entity.pdbx_description
1 polymer ?
#
loop_
_entity_poly.entity_id
_entity_poly.type
_entity_poly.pdbx_seq_one_letter_code
_entity_poly.pdbx_strand_id
1 'polypeptide(L)' 'DYKVGDEWRMLEAGMVTTVEPGIYTDNSRKVRKMFRNIGIRIEDDVVVTKNGPDVLSKGLVSDPDGIESLMNSA' A
#
# COMPACT_ATOMS: atom_id res chain seq x y z
N ASP A 1 -13.24 13.42 -7.42
CA ASP A 1 -12.16 13.30 -8.41
C ASP A 1 -11.00 14.17 -7.96
N TYR A 2 -9.74 13.73 -8.09
CA TYR A 2 -8.55 14.46 -7.59
C TYR A 2 -8.12 15.61 -8.51
N LYS A 3 -9.08 16.19 -9.24
CA LYS A 3 -8.83 17.21 -10.26
C LYS A 3 -9.42 18.56 -9.86
N VAL A 4 -8.72 19.63 -10.21
CA VAL A 4 -9.20 21.02 -10.07
C VAL A 4 -9.17 21.65 -11.46
N GLY A 5 -10.34 21.90 -12.05
CA GLY A 5 -10.42 22.46 -13.41
C GLY A 5 -9.76 21.56 -14.46
N ASP A 6 -10.04 20.25 -14.41
CA ASP A 6 -9.49 19.18 -15.27
C ASP A 6 -8.00 18.84 -15.10
N GLU A 7 -7.26 19.62 -14.30
CA GLU A 7 -5.86 19.36 -13.96
C GLU A 7 -5.72 18.46 -12.73
N TRP A 8 -4.75 17.55 -12.74
CA TRP A 8 -4.42 16.73 -11.58
C TRP A 8 -3.93 17.60 -10.42
N ARG A 9 -4.51 17.38 -9.24
CA ARG A 9 -4.07 18.09 -8.04
C ARG A 9 -2.67 17.64 -7.64
N MET A 10 -1.74 18.58 -7.61
CA MET A 10 -0.42 18.35 -7.04
C MET A 10 -0.54 18.16 -5.53
N LEU A 11 0.25 17.24 -4.99
CA LEU A 11 0.33 17.02 -3.55
C LEU A 11 1.07 18.19 -2.88
N GLU A 12 0.50 18.72 -1.80
CA GLU A 12 1.05 19.83 -1.03
C GLU A 12 1.35 19.41 0.41
N ALA A 13 2.34 20.05 1.04
CA ALA A 13 2.72 19.74 2.41
C ALA A 13 1.54 19.90 3.38
N GLY A 14 1.33 18.90 4.24
CA GLY A 14 0.20 18.81 5.18
C GLY A 14 -0.96 17.96 4.66
N MET A 15 -1.01 17.61 3.37
CA MET A 15 -1.95 16.60 2.87
C MET A 15 -1.58 15.21 3.40
N VAL A 16 -2.60 14.41 3.70
CA VAL A 16 -2.46 12.99 4.05
C VAL A 16 -3.19 12.17 3.00
N THR A 17 -2.55 11.09 2.54
CA THR A 17 -3.11 10.14 1.57
C THR A 17 -2.65 8.72 1.90
N THR A 18 -3.42 7.73 1.48
CA THR A 18 -2.99 6.33 1.51
C THR A 18 -2.05 6.04 0.35
N VAL A 19 -1.12 5.11 0.55
CA VAL A 19 -0.33 4.45 -0.49
C VAL A 19 -0.62 2.95 -0.40
N GLU A 20 -1.40 2.42 -1.33
CA GLU A 20 -2.10 1.14 -1.16
C GLU A 20 -2.02 0.17 -2.36
N PRO A 21 -0.82 -0.19 -2.86
CA PRO A 21 -0.70 -1.14 -3.97
C PRO A 21 -1.27 -2.51 -3.62
N GLY A 22 -2.00 -3.12 -4.57
CA GLY A 22 -2.55 -4.46 -4.42
C GLY A 22 -2.52 -5.29 -5.70
N ILE A 23 -2.37 -6.60 -5.53
CA ILE A 23 -2.42 -7.61 -6.60
C ILE A 23 -3.48 -8.63 -6.23
N TYR A 24 -4.40 -8.87 -7.17
CA TYR A 24 -5.52 -9.78 -6.99
C TYR A 24 -5.58 -10.71 -8.20
N THR A 25 -5.59 -12.02 -7.94
CA THR A 25 -5.65 -13.05 -8.96
C THR A 25 -6.94 -13.85 -8.87
N ASP A 26 -7.49 -14.20 -10.02
CA ASP A 26 -8.68 -15.05 -10.11
C ASP A 26 -8.30 -16.54 -10.15
N ASN A 27 -9.30 -17.41 -10.33
CA ASN A 27 -9.11 -18.85 -10.52
C ASN A 27 -8.88 -19.25 -11.99
N SER A 28 -8.56 -18.30 -12.88
CA SER A 28 -8.43 -18.59 -14.31
C SER A 28 -7.26 -19.52 -14.62
N ARG A 29 -7.39 -20.29 -15.71
CA ARG A 29 -6.29 -21.12 -16.23
C ARG A 29 -5.11 -20.29 -16.73
N LYS A 30 -5.29 -18.98 -16.96
CA LYS A 30 -4.21 -18.04 -17.31
C LYS A 30 -3.27 -17.75 -16.14
N VAL A 31 -3.71 -17.97 -14.90
CA VAL A 31 -2.90 -17.81 -13.69
C VAL A 31 -2.27 -19.15 -13.32
N ARG A 32 -0.97 -19.13 -12.97
CA ARG A 32 -0.27 -20.33 -12.44
C ARG A 32 -1.02 -20.83 -11.21
N LYS A 33 -1.24 -22.15 -11.12
CA LYS A 33 -2.09 -22.76 -10.08
C LYS A 33 -1.76 -22.30 -8.65
N MET A 34 -0.48 -22.12 -8.32
CA MET A 34 -0.02 -21.68 -7.00
C MET A 34 -0.40 -20.23 -6.64
N PHE A 35 -0.76 -19.41 -7.63
CA PHE A 35 -1.11 -18.00 -7.42
C PHE A 35 -2.61 -17.74 -7.60
N ARG A 36 -3.47 -18.75 -7.72
CA ARG A 36 -4.92 -18.54 -7.95
C ARG A 36 -5.64 -18.17 -6.65
N ASN A 37 -6.65 -17.32 -6.76
CA ASN A 37 -7.48 -16.87 -5.62
C ASN A 37 -6.65 -16.24 -4.48
N ILE A 38 -5.59 -15.51 -4.81
CA ILE A 38 -4.77 -14.78 -3.84
C ILE A 38 -4.99 -13.28 -4.07
N GLY A 39 -5.30 -12.57 -2.99
CA GLY A 39 -5.37 -11.11 -2.97
C GLY A 39 -4.45 -10.58 -1.89
N ILE A 40 -3.54 -9.68 -2.26
CA ILE A 40 -2.61 -9.02 -1.32
C ILE A 40 -2.70 -7.52 -1.58
N ARG A 41 -2.83 -6.73 -0.51
CA ARG A 41 -2.69 -5.27 -0.51
C ARG A 41 -1.84 -4.88 0.70
N ILE A 42 -0.88 -3.99 0.49
CA ILE A 42 -0.12 -3.35 1.56
C ILE A 42 -0.47 -1.87 1.48
N GLU A 43 -0.84 -1.28 2.61
CA GLU A 43 -1.39 0.07 2.69
C GLU A 43 -0.77 0.82 3.86
N ASP A 44 -0.32 2.04 3.57
CA ASP A 44 0.26 2.95 4.55
C ASP A 44 -0.39 4.34 4.46
N ASP A 45 -0.56 4.99 5.60
CA ASP A 45 -0.95 6.39 5.71
C ASP A 45 0.29 7.28 5.58
N VAL A 46 0.28 8.19 4.61
CA VAL A 46 1.44 9.03 4.27
C VAL A 46 1.08 10.50 4.32
N VAL A 47 1.82 11.27 5.13
CA VAL A 47 1.76 12.73 5.12
C VAL A 47 2.81 13.30 4.17
N VAL A 48 2.38 14.22 3.32
CA VAL A 48 3.28 14.99 2.45
C VAL A 48 3.95 16.06 3.29
N THR A 49 5.28 16.12 3.28
CA THR A 49 6.03 17.18 3.97
C THR A 49 6.89 17.95 2.96
N LYS A 50 7.50 19.06 3.42
CA LYS A 50 8.43 19.84 2.59
C LYS A 50 9.72 19.09 2.23
N ASN A 51 10.10 18.09 3.03
CA ASN A 51 11.36 17.35 2.90
C ASN A 51 11.17 15.94 2.32
N GLY A 52 9.96 15.61 1.84
CA GLY A 52 9.57 14.28 1.39
C GLY A 52 8.35 13.73 2.15
N PRO A 53 7.83 12.55 1.78
CA PRO A 53 6.74 11.92 2.52
C PRO A 53 7.21 11.40 3.89
N ASP A 54 6.33 11.42 4.88
CA ASP A 54 6.50 10.68 6.13
C ASP A 54 5.37 9.65 6.28
N VAL A 55 5.74 8.41 6.61
CA VAL A 55 4.81 7.30 6.78
C VAL A 55 4.35 7.26 8.23
N LEU A 56 3.06 7.49 8.44
CA LEU A 56 2.43 7.56 9.77
C LEU A 56 2.23 6.17 10.38
N SER A 57 2.00 5.16 9.54
CA SER A 57 1.73 3.77 9.90
C SER A 57 2.97 2.87 9.98
N LYS A 58 4.19 3.42 9.79
CA LYS A 58 5.48 2.69 9.73
C LYS A 58 5.83 1.86 10.97
N GLY A 59 5.07 1.98 12.05
CA GLY A 59 5.23 1.15 13.25
C GLY A 59 4.76 -0.29 13.07
N LEU A 60 3.93 -0.57 12.06
CA LEU A 60 3.49 -1.93 11.72
C LEU A 60 4.48 -2.56 10.73
N VAL A 61 4.89 -3.80 11.00
CA VAL A 61 5.76 -4.55 10.08
C VAL A 61 4.98 -5.01 8.84
N SER A 62 5.52 -4.72 7.66
CA SER A 62 4.97 -5.14 6.37
C SER A 62 5.91 -6.02 5.55
N ASP A 63 7.19 -6.07 5.92
CA ASP A 63 8.17 -6.97 5.34
C ASP A 63 7.84 -8.44 5.69
N PRO A 64 7.87 -9.37 4.72
CA PRO A 64 7.52 -10.78 4.95
C PRO A 64 8.29 -11.43 6.11
N ASP A 65 9.60 -11.23 6.20
CA ASP A 65 10.43 -11.84 7.27
C ASP A 65 10.06 -11.24 8.63
N GLY A 66 9.77 -9.93 8.65
CA GLY A 66 9.27 -9.23 9.84
C GLY A 66 7.91 -9.73 10.31
N ILE A 67 6.99 -9.99 9.39
CA ILE A 67 5.66 -10.56 9.69
C ILE A 67 5.82 -11.98 10.23
N GLU A 68 6.60 -12.84 9.58
CA GLU A 68 6.85 -14.22 10.04
C GLU A 68 7.47 -14.25 11.43
N SER A 69 8.44 -13.36 11.69
CA SER A 69 9.08 -13.24 13.01
C SER A 69 8.08 -12.81 14.08
N LEU A 70 7.24 -11.80 13.79
CA LEU A 70 6.21 -11.32 14.71
C LEU A 70 5.20 -12.44 15.04
N MET A 71 4.70 -13.14 14.01
CA MET A 71 3.71 -14.21 14.19
C MET A 71 4.25 -15.40 14.99
N ASN A 72 5.53 -15.72 14.84
CA ASN A 72 6.17 -16.81 15.60
C ASN A 72 6.56 -16.42 17.04
N SER A 73 6.52 -15.13 17.37
CA SER A 73 6.84 -14.61 18.71
C SER A 73 5.62 -14.42 19.62
N ALA A 74 4.42 -14.56 19.06
CA ALA A 74 3.13 -14.47 19.75
C ALA A 74 2.67 -15.83 20.27
#